data_AF-A0A7Z7JFW3-F1
#
_entry.id   AF-A0A7Z7JFW3-F1
#
_cell.length_a   1.000
_cell.length_b   1.000
_cell.length_c   1.000
_cell.angle_alpha   90.00
_cell.angle_beta   90.00
_cell.angle_gamma   90.00
#
_symmetry.space_group_name_H-M   'P 1'
#
loop_
_entity.id
_entity.type
_entity.pdbx_description
1 polymer ?
#
loop_
_entity_poly.entity_id
_entity_poly.type
_entity_poly.pdbx_seq_one_letter_code
_entity_poly.pdbx_strand_id
1 'polypeptide(L)'
;MIPAAEAAKLLPRGKKVHTFIRVMAWMGADVAREKVLAAFETAKEVEVSQDAACLQHQLAVMMDGVRTYIDTNQKALHKRCPQLGAAGRANGLDR
;
A
#
# COMPACT_ATOMS: atom_id res chain seq x y z
N MET A 1 -0.15 11.01 -5.73
CA MET A 1 1.21 10.44 -5.63
C MET A 1 1.88 10.99 -4.38
N ILE A 2 2.74 10.20 -3.74
CA ILE A 2 3.60 10.63 -2.64
C ILE A 2 5.04 10.15 -2.90
N PRO A 3 6.08 10.84 -2.39
CA PRO A 3 7.46 10.41 -2.57
C PRO A 3 7.73 9.02 -2.01
N ALA A 4 8.60 8.24 -2.65
CA ALA A 4 8.97 6.89 -2.24
C ALA A 4 9.39 6.80 -0.76
N ALA A 5 10.15 7.80 -0.27
CA ALA A 5 10.58 7.86 1.11
C ALA A 5 9.42 8.05 2.11
N GLU A 6 8.35 8.74 1.72
CA GLU A 6 7.14 8.86 2.52
C GLU A 6 6.29 7.59 2.45
N ALA A 7 6.15 7.00 1.26
CA ALA A 7 5.45 5.72 1.07
C ALA A 7 6.08 4.58 1.90
N ALA A 8 7.42 4.52 1.97
CA ALA A 8 8.12 3.53 2.78
C ALA A 8 7.77 3.59 4.28
N LYS A 9 7.46 4.79 4.80
CA LYS A 9 7.04 4.99 6.21
C LYS A 9 5.61 4.53 6.48
N LEU A 10 4.84 4.29 5.42
CA LEU A 10 3.45 3.81 5.49
C LEU A 10 3.34 2.29 5.42
N LEU A 11 4.43 1.57 5.18
CA LEU A 11 4.40 0.10 5.19
C LEU A 11 4.17 -0.44 6.61
N PRO A 12 3.37 -1.52 6.78
CA PRO A 12 3.24 -2.27 8.02
C PRO A 12 4.59 -2.72 8.56
N ARG A 13 4.68 -3.05 9.86
CA ARG A 13 5.91 -3.60 10.45
C ARG A 13 6.04 -5.07 10.05
N GLY A 14 7.24 -5.50 9.66
CA GLY A 14 7.51 -6.90 9.30
C GLY A 14 8.47 -7.04 8.13
N LYS A 15 8.95 -8.27 7.91
CA LYS A 15 9.82 -8.65 6.80
C LYS A 15 9.06 -8.91 5.50
N LYS A 16 7.76 -9.18 5.59
CA LYS A 16 6.87 -9.39 4.45
C LYS A 16 5.76 -8.34 4.48
N VAL A 17 5.28 -7.98 3.31
CA VAL A 17 4.18 -7.04 3.10
C VAL A 17 3.16 -7.74 2.22
N HIS A 18 1.90 -7.73 2.65
CA HIS A 18 0.82 -8.27 1.84
C HIS A 18 0.56 -7.33 0.65
N THR A 19 0.22 -7.91 -0.49
CA THR A 19 0.03 -7.16 -1.74
C THR A 19 -1.09 -7.77 -2.55
N PHE A 20 -1.74 -6.95 -3.37
CA PHE A 20 -2.74 -7.35 -4.34
C PHE A 20 -2.36 -6.92 -5.75
N ILE A 21 -2.69 -7.75 -6.74
CA ILE A 21 -2.77 -7.34 -8.15
C ILE A 21 -4.19 -7.56 -8.67
N ARG A 22 -4.56 -6.83 -9.73
CA ARG A 22 -5.86 -6.98 -10.41
C ARG A 22 -5.65 -7.30 -11.87
N VAL A 23 -5.88 -8.56 -12.24
CA VAL A 23 -5.77 -9.05 -13.64
C VAL A 23 -7.14 -9.55 -14.15
N MET A 24 -7.95 -10.17 -13.28
CA MET A 24 -9.37 -10.53 -13.52
C MET A 24 -10.17 -10.55 -12.20
N ALA A 25 -9.53 -11.06 -11.15
CA ALA A 25 -9.96 -10.95 -9.76
C ALA A 25 -8.81 -10.34 -8.91
N TRP A 26 -9.07 -10.11 -7.62
CA TRP A 26 -8.02 -9.76 -6.67
C TRP A 26 -7.16 -10.98 -6.36
N MET A 27 -5.86 -10.85 -6.57
CA MET A 27 -4.88 -11.90 -6.24
C MET A 27 -3.92 -11.38 -5.18
N GLY A 28 -3.99 -11.97 -3.99
CA GLY A 28 -3.16 -11.60 -2.84
C GLY A 28 -1.86 -12.41 -2.76
N ALA A 29 -0.77 -11.78 -2.38
CA ALA A 29 0.51 -12.43 -2.13
C ALA A 29 1.35 -11.66 -1.10
N ASP A 30 2.14 -12.39 -0.29
CA ASP A 30 3.13 -11.78 0.58
C ASP A 30 4.48 -11.66 -0.13
N VAL A 31 4.99 -10.45 -0.24
CA VAL A 31 6.29 -10.16 -0.84
C VAL A 31 7.28 -9.70 0.23
N ALA A 32 8.57 -9.91 -0.01
CA ALA A 32 9.62 -9.38 0.85
C ALA A 32 9.55 -7.85 0.89
N ARG A 33 9.69 -7.26 2.08
CA ARG A 33 9.64 -5.81 2.28
C ARG A 33 10.68 -5.11 1.39
N GLU A 34 11.86 -5.70 1.28
CA GLU A 34 12.99 -5.19 0.49
C GLU A 34 12.61 -5.05 -0.98
N LYS A 35 11.80 -5.99 -1.51
CA LYS A 35 11.32 -5.94 -2.90
C LYS A 35 10.35 -4.77 -3.12
N VAL A 36 9.46 -4.50 -2.15
CA VAL A 36 8.55 -3.35 -2.21
C VAL A 36 9.34 -2.04 -2.15
N LEU A 37 10.33 -1.96 -1.26
CA LEU A 37 11.18 -0.77 -1.13
C LEU A 37 11.99 -0.51 -2.40
N ALA A 38 12.55 -1.54 -3.03
CA ALA A 38 13.25 -1.41 -4.31
C ALA A 38 12.31 -0.92 -5.43
N ALA A 39 11.07 -1.40 -5.45
CA ALA A 39 10.06 -0.91 -6.40
C ALA A 39 9.72 0.58 -6.16
N PHE A 40 9.54 0.99 -4.91
CA PHE A 40 9.33 2.39 -4.55
C PHE A 40 10.50 3.27 -4.99
N GLU A 41 11.73 2.84 -4.73
CA GLU A 41 12.93 3.59 -5.08
C GLU A 41 13.13 3.70 -6.60
N THR A 42 12.74 2.67 -7.35
CA THR A 42 12.74 2.69 -8.82
C THR A 42 11.68 3.66 -9.35
N ALA A 43 10.46 3.62 -8.79
CA ALA A 43 9.35 4.46 -9.22
C ALA A 43 9.49 5.94 -8.84
N LYS A 44 10.31 6.27 -7.82
CA LYS A 44 10.51 7.61 -7.20
C LYS A 44 9.28 8.17 -6.49
N GLU A 45 8.10 7.95 -7.03
CA GLU A 45 6.82 8.28 -6.46
C GLU A 45 5.89 7.06 -6.44
N VAL A 46 5.01 7.03 -5.45
CA VAL A 46 4.05 5.94 -5.23
C VAL A 46 2.64 6.53 -5.24
N GLU A 47 1.71 5.84 -5.88
CA GLU A 47 0.33 6.27 -5.93
C GLU A 47 -0.38 5.98 -4.62
N VAL A 48 -1.24 6.90 -4.19
CA VAL A 48 -2.23 6.62 -3.14
C VAL A 48 -3.57 6.42 -3.85
N SER A 49 -3.96 5.17 -4.01
CA SER A 49 -5.14 4.73 -4.74
C SER A 49 -6.28 4.32 -3.80
N GLN A 50 -7.53 4.50 -4.25
CA GLN A 50 -8.73 4.06 -3.55
C GLN A 50 -9.23 2.69 -4.03
N ASP A 51 -8.66 2.13 -5.10
CA ASP A 51 -9.19 0.92 -5.75
C ASP A 51 -9.20 -0.30 -4.82
N ALA A 52 -8.18 -0.41 -3.96
CA ALA A 52 -8.03 -1.48 -2.97
C ALA A 52 -8.06 -0.95 -1.53
N ALA A 53 -8.57 0.28 -1.31
CA ALA A 53 -8.65 0.88 0.01
C ALA A 53 -9.57 0.11 0.97
N CYS A 54 -10.62 -0.53 0.44
CA CYS A 54 -11.50 -1.41 1.23
C CYS A 54 -10.77 -2.63 1.81
N LEU A 55 -9.63 -2.99 1.23
CA LEU A 55 -8.73 -4.06 1.70
C LEU A 55 -7.53 -3.50 2.47
N GLN A 56 -7.51 -2.20 2.82
CA GLN A 56 -6.38 -1.52 3.48
C GLN A 56 -5.10 -1.44 2.62
N HIS A 57 -5.24 -1.52 1.29
CA HIS A 57 -4.13 -1.41 0.34
C HIS A 57 -4.23 -0.13 -0.49
N GLN A 58 -3.81 0.99 0.09
CA GLN A 58 -3.91 2.30 -0.56
C GLN A 58 -2.66 2.69 -1.33
N LEU A 59 -1.51 2.06 -1.10
CA LEU A 59 -0.32 2.34 -1.92
C LEU A 59 -0.38 1.50 -3.19
N ALA A 60 -0.14 2.10 -4.35
CA ALA A 60 -0.02 1.38 -5.61
C ALA A 60 1.26 1.76 -6.35
N VAL A 61 1.99 0.76 -6.84
CA VAL A 61 3.23 0.94 -7.59
C VAL A 61 3.37 -0.15 -8.65
N MET A 62 4.14 0.12 -9.70
CA MET A 62 4.51 -0.90 -10.67
C MET A 62 5.60 -1.81 -10.08
N MET A 63 5.32 -3.10 -9.99
CA MET A 63 6.28 -4.15 -9.60
C MET A 63 6.29 -5.21 -10.68
N ASP A 64 7.47 -5.57 -11.21
CA ASP A 64 7.64 -6.58 -12.25
C ASP A 64 6.69 -6.38 -13.47
N GLY A 65 6.44 -5.12 -13.84
CA GLY A 65 5.54 -4.78 -14.95
C GLY A 65 4.04 -4.85 -14.62
N VAL A 66 3.67 -5.12 -13.37
CA VAL A 66 2.27 -5.22 -12.91
C VAL A 66 1.96 -4.17 -11.85
N ARG A 67 0.82 -3.49 -11.98
CA ARG A 67 0.31 -2.57 -10.96
C ARG A 67 -0.05 -3.37 -9.71
N THR A 68 0.67 -3.10 -8.64
CA THR A 68 0.58 -3.84 -7.37
C THR A 68 0.15 -2.89 -6.27
N TYR A 69 -0.91 -3.26 -5.57
CA TYR A 69 -1.45 -2.57 -4.42
C TYR A 69 -0.82 -3.14 -3.16
N ILE A 70 -0.37 -2.30 -2.24
CA ILE A 70 0.49 -2.67 -1.13
C ILE A 70 -0.25 -2.43 0.18
N ASP A 71 -0.17 -3.40 1.09
CA ASP A 71 -0.73 -3.26 2.43
C ASP A 71 -0.16 -2.03 3.11
N THR A 72 -1.05 -1.25 3.72
CA THR A 72 -0.75 0.09 4.20
C THR A 72 -1.10 0.20 5.67
N ASN A 73 -0.18 0.76 6.46
CA ASN A 73 -0.43 1.10 7.84
C ASN A 73 -1.42 2.26 7.92
N GLN A 74 -2.70 1.95 8.19
CA GLN A 74 -3.80 2.92 8.23
C GLN A 74 -3.57 4.03 9.26
N LYS A 75 -3.01 3.68 10.43
CA LYS A 75 -2.70 4.68 11.48
C LYS A 75 -1.66 5.69 11.00
N ALA A 76 -0.61 5.21 10.32
CA ALA A 76 0.41 6.08 9.76
C ALA A 76 -0.12 6.92 8.59
N LEU A 77 -0.97 6.32 7.75
CA LEU A 77 -1.62 7.00 6.62
C LEU A 77 -2.51 8.15 7.10
N HIS A 78 -3.37 7.92 8.09
CA HIS A 78 -4.26 8.96 8.63
C HIS A 78 -3.48 10.12 9.26
N LYS A 79 -2.35 9.82 9.92
CA LYS A 79 -1.52 10.85 10.55
C LYS A 79 -0.82 11.74 9.51
N ARG A 80 -0.37 11.15 8.39
CA ARG A 80 0.38 11.87 7.34
C ARG A 80 -0.51 12.51 6.29
N CYS A 81 -1.64 11.88 6.00
CA CYS A 81 -2.61 12.31 5.01
C CYS A 81 -4.03 12.21 5.59
N PRO A 82 -4.43 13.14 6.49
CA PRO A 82 -5.76 13.16 7.11
C PRO A 82 -6.89 13.10 6.08
N GLN A 83 -6.70 13.73 4.92
CA GLN A 83 -7.63 13.78 3.81
C GLN A 83 -7.80 12.44 3.07
N LEU A 84 -6.84 11.50 3.21
CA LEU A 84 -6.86 10.18 2.58
C LEU A 84 -7.32 9.07 3.54
N GLY A 85 -7.42 9.37 4.84
CA GLY A 85 -7.82 8.44 5.89
C GLY A 85 -9.33 8.20 6.05
N ALA A 86 -10.16 8.86 5.27
CA ALA A 86 -11.61 8.73 5.41
C ALA A 86 -12.17 7.41 4.83
N ALA A 87 -11.42 6.70 3.97
CA ALA A 87 -11.92 5.50 3.29
C ALA A 87 -11.89 4.21 4.14
N GLY A 88 -11.21 4.21 5.29
CA GLY A 88 -11.03 3.02 6.15
C GLY A 88 -11.99 2.90 7.34
N ARG A 89 -12.91 3.85 7.55
CA ARG A 89 -13.78 3.87 8.75
C ARG A 89 -14.96 2.88 8.70
N ALA A 90 -15.06 2.04 7.68
CA ALA A 90 -16.19 1.10 7.54
C ALA A 90 -15.97 -0.31 8.12
N ASN A 91 -14.76 -0.68 8.58
CA ASN A 91 -14.57 -1.97 9.25
C ASN A 91 -13.74 -1.81 10.52
N GLY A 92 -14.45 -1.59 11.62
CA GLY A 92 -13.88 -1.80 12.95
C GLY A 92 -13.51 -3.27 13.10
N LEU A 93 -12.25 -3.52 13.42
CA LEU A 93 -11.77 -4.74 14.08
C LEU A 93 -10.49 -4.34 14.83
N ASP A 94 -10.69 -3.81 16.03
CA ASP A 94 -9.74 -4.02 17.12
C ASP A 94 -9.73 -5.54 17.39
N ARG A 95 -8.67 -6.22 16.96
CA ARG A 95 -8.12 -7.43 17.59
C ARG A 95 -6.62 -7.49 17.38
#